data_AF-A0A7L4N4T2-F1
#
_entry.id   AF-A0A7L4N4T2-F1
#
_cell.length_a   1.000
_cell.length_b   1.000
_cell.length_c   1.000
_cell.angle_alpha   90.00
_cell.angle_beta   90.00
_cell.angle_gamma   90.00
#
_symmetry.space_group_name_H-M   'P 1'
#
loop_
_entity.id
_entity.type
_entity.pdbx_description
1 polymer ?
#
loop_
_entity_poly.entity_id
_entity_poly.type
_entity_poly.pdbx_seq_one_letter_code
_entity_poly.pdbx_strand_id
1 'polypeptide(L)'
;PLQPRENDQLDFIVETEGLKKSIHNLGTILTTNAVASETVATGEGLRQTVIGQPMSVTITTKDKDGELCKSGNAYLSAELSTPDGSVADGEILDNKNGTYEFLYTVQKEGDFTLSLRLYDQHIKGSPFKLKVVRSADVSPTTEGVKRRVKSPGSGHVKQKAVKRPASMYSTGKRKENPIEDDLIFRVGTKGRNKGEFTNLQGVAASTNGKVLIADSNNQCVQIFSNDGQFKSRFGIRGRSPGQLQRPTGVAVHPNGDIIIADYDNKWVSIFSSDGKFKAKIGSGKLMGPKGVSVDRNGHIIVVDNKACCVFIFQPNGKIVTRFGSRGNGDKQFAGPHFAAVNSNNEIIVTDFHNHSVKVFNQEGEFLLKFGSNGEGNGQFNAPTGVAVDSNGNIIVADWGNSRIQVFDGSGSFLSYINTSADPLYGPQGLALTSDGHVVVADSGNHCFKVYRYLQ
;
A
#
# COMPACT_ATOMS: atom_id res chain seq x y z
N PRO A 1 47.66 -24.61 43.46
CA PRO A 1 47.53 -23.52 42.47
C PRO A 1 46.05 -23.18 42.23
N LEU A 2 45.64 -21.95 42.55
CA LEU A 2 44.28 -21.47 42.28
C LEU A 2 44.08 -21.45 40.76
N GLN A 3 43.19 -22.32 40.24
CA GLN A 3 42.80 -22.24 38.85
C GLN A 3 41.85 -21.05 38.66
N PRO A 4 42.04 -20.22 37.62
CA PRO A 4 41.12 -19.14 37.31
C PRO A 4 39.72 -19.70 37.03
N ARG A 5 38.70 -19.03 37.57
CA ARG A 5 37.29 -19.47 37.51
C ARG A 5 36.60 -19.17 36.18
N GLU A 6 37.26 -18.44 35.28
CA GLU A 6 36.72 -18.01 34.00
C GLU A 6 37.72 -18.33 32.88
N ASN A 7 37.18 -18.71 31.73
CA ASN A 7 37.92 -19.12 30.54
C ASN A 7 38.51 -17.89 29.82
N ASP A 8 39.68 -18.03 29.18
CA ASP A 8 40.40 -16.95 28.47
C ASP A 8 39.93 -16.74 27.02
N GLN A 9 38.90 -17.47 26.60
CA GLN A 9 38.38 -17.41 25.24
C GLN A 9 37.49 -16.18 25.01
N LEU A 10 37.90 -15.32 24.07
CA LEU A 10 37.13 -14.19 23.55
C LEU A 10 36.79 -14.46 22.08
N ASP A 11 35.49 -14.60 21.78
CA ASP A 11 34.99 -14.71 20.41
C ASP A 11 34.48 -13.35 19.94
N PHE A 12 35.09 -12.79 18.89
CA PHE A 12 34.58 -11.59 18.24
C PHE A 12 33.47 -11.96 17.25
N ILE A 13 32.23 -11.71 17.64
CA ILE A 13 31.03 -11.99 16.83
C ILE A 13 30.62 -10.70 16.11
N VAL A 14 30.86 -10.65 14.80
CA VAL A 14 30.40 -9.54 13.95
C VAL A 14 28.92 -9.74 13.61
N GLU A 15 28.06 -8.82 14.05
CA GLU A 15 26.63 -8.83 13.71
C GLU A 15 26.38 -8.16 12.35
N THR A 16 26.54 -8.91 11.27
CA THR A 16 26.40 -8.42 9.90
C THR A 16 24.98 -7.97 9.55
N GLU A 17 23.95 -8.63 10.11
CA GLU A 17 22.55 -8.26 9.89
C GLU A 17 22.14 -6.97 10.61
N GLY A 18 22.68 -6.73 11.81
CA GLY A 18 22.51 -5.47 12.53
C GLY A 18 23.13 -4.30 11.76
N LEU A 19 24.37 -4.48 11.28
CA LEU A 19 25.05 -3.49 10.44
C LEU A 19 24.29 -3.21 9.13
N LYS A 20 23.77 -4.26 8.46
CA LYS A 20 22.96 -4.11 7.25
C LYS A 20 21.68 -3.29 7.52
N LYS A 21 21.00 -3.52 8.64
CA LYS A 21 19.83 -2.71 9.06
C LYS A 21 20.22 -1.26 9.30
N SER A 22 21.34 -0.99 9.98
CA SER A 22 21.83 0.37 10.21
C SER A 22 22.19 1.11 8.93
N ILE A 23 22.75 0.41 7.93
CA ILE A 23 23.04 0.98 6.60
C ILE A 23 21.74 1.35 5.87
N HIS A 24 20.71 0.49 5.93
CA HIS A 24 19.42 0.78 5.31
C HIS A 24 18.69 1.98 5.95
N ASN A 25 18.89 2.23 7.24
CA ASN A 25 18.31 3.38 7.94
C ASN A 25 18.99 4.72 7.61
N LEU A 26 20.16 4.70 6.94
CA LEU A 26 20.88 5.92 6.57
C LEU A 26 20.31 6.58 5.28
N GLY A 27 19.55 5.82 4.49
CA GLY A 27 19.01 6.23 3.20
C GLY A 27 19.16 5.12 2.15
N THR A 28 18.53 5.30 0.99
CA THR A 28 18.63 4.38 -0.15
C THR A 28 19.42 5.01 -1.27
N ILE A 29 20.44 4.32 -1.77
CA ILE A 29 21.12 4.69 -3.01
C ILE A 29 20.18 4.31 -4.16
N LEU A 30 19.49 5.31 -4.72
CA LEU A 30 18.69 5.14 -5.93
C LEU A 30 19.65 5.01 -7.12
N THR A 31 19.97 3.77 -7.49
CA THR A 31 20.77 3.46 -8.66
C THR A 31 20.09 2.37 -9.46
N THR A 32 20.25 2.42 -10.77
CA THR A 32 19.80 1.37 -11.69
C THR A 32 21.02 0.65 -12.27
N ASN A 33 20.84 -0.59 -12.73
CA ASN A 33 21.86 -1.30 -13.51
C ASN A 33 21.89 -0.86 -14.99
N ALA A 34 21.19 0.22 -15.35
CA ALA A 34 21.06 0.69 -16.71
C ALA A 34 22.39 1.24 -17.24
N VAL A 35 22.74 0.83 -18.45
CA VAL A 35 23.96 1.23 -19.16
C VAL A 35 23.57 2.04 -20.39
N ALA A 36 24.18 3.22 -20.55
CA ALA A 36 23.82 4.15 -21.63
C ALA A 36 24.04 3.53 -23.01
N SER A 37 25.18 2.86 -23.23
CA SER A 37 25.53 2.25 -24.51
C SER A 37 24.59 1.11 -24.95
N GLU A 38 23.90 0.47 -24.01
CA GLU A 38 22.93 -0.60 -24.29
C GLU A 38 21.48 -0.10 -24.34
N THR A 39 21.20 1.01 -23.66
CA THR A 39 19.87 1.63 -23.64
C THR A 39 19.48 2.12 -25.04
N VAL A 40 18.23 1.83 -25.44
CA VAL A 40 17.72 2.13 -26.79
C VAL A 40 16.52 3.05 -26.72
N ALA A 41 16.33 3.88 -27.76
CA ALA A 41 15.10 4.63 -27.97
C ALA A 41 14.37 4.15 -29.22
N THR A 42 13.04 4.14 -29.16
CA THR A 42 12.14 3.77 -30.26
C THR A 42 10.94 4.72 -30.31
N GLY A 43 10.45 5.03 -31.51
CA GLY A 43 9.28 5.88 -31.71
C GLY A 43 9.39 6.69 -33.00
N GLU A 44 8.27 7.09 -33.58
CA GLU A 44 8.25 7.91 -34.80
C GLU A 44 8.89 9.29 -34.55
N GLY A 45 8.80 9.79 -33.31
CA GLY A 45 9.45 11.02 -32.85
C GLY A 45 10.99 11.02 -32.89
N LEU A 46 11.64 9.92 -33.24
CA LEU A 46 13.11 9.90 -33.40
C LEU A 46 13.58 10.40 -34.76
N ARG A 47 12.71 10.48 -35.77
CA ARG A 47 13.10 10.75 -37.16
C ARG A 47 12.37 11.91 -37.79
N GLN A 48 11.05 11.96 -37.63
CA GLN A 48 10.22 12.98 -38.29
C GLN A 48 9.03 13.34 -37.40
N THR A 49 8.70 14.63 -37.37
CA THR A 49 7.51 15.14 -36.69
C THR A 49 6.91 16.32 -37.43
N VAL A 50 5.63 16.60 -37.14
CA VAL A 50 4.88 17.72 -37.69
C VAL A 50 4.83 18.83 -36.66
N ILE A 51 4.96 20.09 -37.11
CA ILE A 51 4.88 21.27 -36.24
C ILE A 51 3.59 21.25 -35.40
N GLY A 52 3.74 21.48 -34.10
CA GLY A 52 2.63 21.58 -33.14
C GLY A 52 1.99 20.25 -32.74
N GLN A 53 2.43 19.12 -33.30
CA GLN A 53 1.93 17.80 -32.93
C GLN A 53 2.74 17.24 -31.74
N PRO A 54 2.08 16.85 -30.63
CA PRO A 54 2.75 16.15 -29.54
C PRO A 54 3.29 14.80 -30.02
N MET A 55 4.56 14.53 -29.75
CA MET A 55 5.21 13.26 -30.06
C MET A 55 5.72 12.59 -28.80
N SER A 56 5.74 11.26 -28.82
CA SER A 56 6.36 10.44 -27.78
C SER A 56 7.52 9.60 -28.35
N VAL A 57 8.55 9.43 -27.53
CA VAL A 57 9.69 8.55 -27.78
C VAL A 57 9.85 7.65 -26.57
N THR A 58 9.75 6.34 -26.78
CA THR A 58 9.96 5.35 -25.75
C THR A 58 11.45 5.05 -25.60
N ILE A 59 11.99 5.21 -24.40
CA ILE A 59 13.36 4.86 -24.03
C ILE A 59 13.29 3.58 -23.20
N THR A 60 13.99 2.54 -23.64
CA THR A 60 14.06 1.25 -22.96
C THR A 60 15.46 1.05 -22.40
N THR A 61 15.59 1.09 -21.08
CA THR A 61 16.88 0.90 -20.41
C THR A 61 17.28 -0.57 -20.38
N LYS A 62 18.57 -0.80 -20.57
CA LYS A 62 19.18 -2.12 -20.58
C LYS A 62 20.43 -2.14 -19.73
N ASP A 63 20.73 -3.29 -19.16
CA ASP A 63 21.95 -3.49 -18.39
C ASP A 63 23.16 -3.83 -19.29
N LYS A 64 24.30 -4.07 -18.66
CA LYS A 64 25.57 -4.40 -19.34
C LYS A 64 25.49 -5.67 -20.19
N ASP A 65 24.56 -6.58 -19.87
CA ASP A 65 24.40 -7.86 -20.55
C ASP A 65 23.33 -7.75 -21.67
N GLY A 66 22.75 -6.56 -21.86
CA GLY A 66 21.74 -6.27 -22.88
C GLY A 66 20.31 -6.66 -22.48
N GLU A 67 20.12 -7.10 -21.23
CA GLU A 67 18.84 -7.47 -20.65
C GLU A 67 18.05 -6.22 -20.22
N LEU A 68 16.73 -6.35 -20.23
CA LEU A 68 15.85 -5.24 -19.87
C LEU A 68 15.95 -4.94 -18.38
N CYS A 69 16.21 -3.67 -18.05
CA CYS A 69 16.06 -3.18 -16.68
C CYS A 69 14.58 -3.30 -16.28
N LYS A 70 14.33 -3.72 -15.04
CA LYS A 70 12.97 -3.95 -14.51
C LYS A 70 12.52 -2.88 -13.51
N SER A 71 13.38 -1.92 -13.23
CA SER A 71 13.14 -0.83 -12.26
C SER A 71 13.35 0.52 -12.93
N GLY A 72 12.54 1.51 -12.55
CA GLY A 72 12.73 2.91 -12.92
C GLY A 72 13.82 3.63 -12.11
N ASN A 73 13.71 4.96 -12.03
CA ASN A 73 14.58 5.90 -11.31
C ASN A 73 15.99 6.11 -11.92
N ALA A 74 16.20 5.71 -13.18
CA ALA A 74 17.42 6.07 -13.87
C ALA A 74 17.37 7.55 -14.28
N TYR A 75 18.48 8.27 -14.09
CA TYR A 75 18.56 9.67 -14.45
C TYR A 75 18.72 9.82 -15.97
N LEU A 76 17.63 10.21 -16.64
CA LEU A 76 17.60 10.51 -18.06
C LEU A 76 17.43 12.01 -18.28
N SER A 77 18.14 12.53 -19.27
CA SER A 77 17.98 13.89 -19.78
C SER A 77 17.74 13.85 -21.29
N ALA A 78 16.87 14.72 -21.76
CA ALA A 78 16.56 14.88 -23.18
C ALA A 78 16.73 16.35 -23.57
N GLU A 79 17.40 16.59 -24.68
CA GLU A 79 17.68 17.93 -25.18
C GLU A 79 17.42 17.95 -26.69
N LEU A 80 16.45 18.73 -27.14
CA LEU A 80 16.25 19.05 -28.55
C LEU A 80 16.95 20.36 -28.87
N SER A 81 18.00 20.30 -29.70
CA SER A 81 18.76 21.48 -30.11
C SER A 81 18.81 21.63 -31.63
N THR A 82 18.71 22.85 -32.13
CA THR A 82 19.01 23.17 -33.54
C THR A 82 20.47 23.64 -33.71
N PRO A 83 21.02 23.64 -34.93
CA PRO A 83 22.37 24.15 -35.20
C PRO A 83 22.59 25.64 -34.83
N ASP A 84 21.53 26.43 -34.75
CA ASP A 84 21.50 27.83 -34.31
C ASP A 84 21.31 28.00 -32.79
N GLY A 85 21.29 26.90 -32.03
CA GLY A 85 21.28 26.91 -30.56
C GLY A 85 19.90 27.07 -29.90
N SER A 86 18.81 26.96 -30.67
CA SER A 86 17.46 26.97 -30.08
C SER A 86 17.16 25.62 -29.43
N VAL A 87 16.65 25.66 -28.19
CA VAL A 87 16.29 24.48 -27.40
C VAL A 87 14.77 24.38 -27.30
N ALA A 88 14.23 23.18 -27.50
CA ALA A 88 12.81 22.89 -27.31
C ALA A 88 12.58 22.07 -26.04
N ASP A 89 11.52 22.42 -25.30
CA ASP A 89 11.16 21.76 -24.04
C ASP A 89 10.50 20.40 -24.28
N GLY A 90 10.74 19.47 -23.35
CA GLY A 90 10.08 18.18 -23.30
C GLY A 90 10.13 17.59 -21.89
N GLU A 91 9.29 16.60 -21.64
CA GLU A 91 9.14 15.95 -20.35
C GLU A 91 9.48 14.46 -20.47
N ILE A 92 10.21 13.91 -19.50
CA ILE A 92 10.48 12.48 -19.41
C ILE A 92 9.61 11.88 -18.30
N LEU A 93 8.72 10.97 -18.67
CA LEU A 93 7.92 10.18 -17.75
C LEU A 93 8.58 8.84 -17.50
N ASP A 94 8.84 8.53 -16.23
CA ASP A 94 9.36 7.22 -15.80
C ASP A 94 8.20 6.26 -15.49
N ASN A 95 8.08 5.17 -16.26
CA ASN A 95 7.03 4.17 -16.08
C ASN A 95 7.34 3.17 -14.94
N LYS A 96 8.43 3.37 -14.21
CA LYS A 96 8.87 2.57 -13.06
C LYS A 96 9.19 1.10 -13.35
N ASN A 97 9.23 0.71 -14.62
CA ASN A 97 9.49 -0.66 -15.08
C ASN A 97 10.73 -0.78 -15.98
N GLY A 98 11.59 0.24 -15.99
CA GLY A 98 12.77 0.34 -16.86
C GLY A 98 12.50 0.95 -18.24
N THR A 99 11.26 1.34 -18.54
CA THR A 99 10.93 2.17 -19.71
C THR A 99 10.57 3.59 -19.30
N TYR A 100 10.86 4.53 -20.20
CA TYR A 100 10.60 5.96 -20.03
C TYR A 100 9.96 6.50 -21.31
N GLU A 101 9.07 7.47 -21.17
CA GLU A 101 8.44 8.16 -22.30
C GLU A 101 8.93 9.60 -22.34
N PHE A 102 9.59 9.99 -23.42
CA PHE A 102 9.94 11.38 -23.67
C PHE A 102 8.87 12.03 -24.54
N LEU A 103 8.16 13.00 -23.97
CA LEU A 103 7.08 13.75 -24.58
C LEU A 103 7.57 15.14 -24.96
N TYR A 104 7.44 15.52 -26.23
CA TYR A 104 7.88 16.84 -26.70
C TYR A 104 6.97 17.38 -27.81
N THR A 105 6.98 18.69 -28.00
CA THR A 105 6.24 19.37 -29.08
C THR A 105 7.12 20.47 -29.67
N VAL A 106 7.31 20.46 -31.00
CA VAL A 106 8.15 21.45 -31.67
C VAL A 106 7.30 22.45 -32.43
N GLN A 107 7.57 23.74 -32.23
CA GLN A 107 6.78 24.85 -32.82
C GLN A 107 7.40 25.43 -34.10
N LYS A 108 8.62 25.01 -34.47
CA LYS A 108 9.35 25.50 -35.64
C LYS A 108 9.76 24.35 -36.55
N GLU A 109 9.70 24.58 -37.85
CA GLU A 109 10.29 23.67 -38.83
C GLU A 109 11.81 23.73 -38.79
N GLY A 110 12.46 22.64 -39.17
CA GLY A 110 13.92 22.60 -39.26
C GLY A 110 14.49 21.21 -38.97
N ASP A 111 15.80 21.13 -39.05
CA ASP A 111 16.56 19.94 -38.67
C ASP A 111 17.04 20.09 -37.21
N PHE A 112 16.45 19.29 -36.34
CA PHE A 112 16.75 19.24 -34.92
C PHE A 112 17.66 18.06 -34.60
N THR A 113 18.39 18.18 -33.51
CA THR A 113 19.21 17.13 -32.92
C THR A 113 18.63 16.77 -31.56
N LEU A 114 18.17 15.53 -31.40
CA LEU A 114 17.67 15.00 -30.13
C LEU A 114 18.77 14.23 -29.41
N SER A 115 19.27 14.83 -28.33
CA SER A 115 20.24 14.21 -27.43
C SER A 115 19.50 13.56 -26.27
N LEU A 116 19.58 12.23 -26.18
CA LEU A 116 19.06 11.45 -25.06
C LEU A 116 20.27 10.91 -24.29
N ARG A 117 20.38 11.28 -23.03
CA ARG A 117 21.49 10.89 -22.17
C ARG A 117 21.00 10.19 -20.91
N LEU A 118 21.68 9.12 -20.54
CA LEU A 118 21.51 8.38 -19.30
C LEU A 118 22.75 8.63 -18.44
N TYR A 119 22.59 9.20 -17.24
CA TYR A 119 23.69 9.63 -16.38
C TYR A 119 24.74 10.47 -17.15
N ASP A 120 24.25 11.48 -17.86
CA ASP A 120 25.03 12.40 -18.71
C ASP A 120 25.79 11.76 -19.90
N GLN A 121 25.56 10.47 -20.18
CA GLN A 121 26.14 9.75 -21.32
C GLN A 121 25.10 9.48 -22.40
N HIS A 122 25.47 9.68 -23.67
CA HIS A 122 24.57 9.41 -24.79
C HIS A 122 24.14 7.93 -24.85
N ILE A 123 22.83 7.72 -25.02
CA ILE A 123 22.30 6.37 -25.23
C ILE A 123 22.60 5.87 -26.65
N LYS A 124 22.35 4.59 -26.92
CA LYS A 124 22.58 3.99 -28.23
C LYS A 124 21.81 4.72 -29.35
N GLY A 125 22.56 5.27 -30.30
CA GLY A 125 22.02 6.02 -31.44
C GLY A 125 21.83 7.51 -31.18
N SER A 126 22.01 7.99 -29.95
CA SER A 126 22.02 9.41 -29.65
C SER A 126 23.37 10.03 -30.00
N PRO A 127 23.42 11.27 -30.53
CA PRO A 127 22.28 12.14 -30.86
C PRO A 127 21.52 11.73 -32.13
N PHE A 128 20.19 11.81 -32.10
CA PHE A 128 19.30 11.49 -33.21
C PHE A 128 19.03 12.73 -34.08
N LYS A 129 19.00 12.55 -35.40
CA LYS A 129 18.62 13.61 -36.35
C LYS A 129 17.11 13.59 -36.57
N LEU A 130 16.44 14.67 -36.21
CA LEU A 130 14.99 14.82 -36.24
C LEU A 130 14.60 15.90 -37.25
N LYS A 131 13.79 15.55 -38.26
CA LYS A 131 13.28 16.51 -39.25
C LYS A 131 11.87 16.96 -38.87
N VAL A 132 11.69 18.27 -38.68
CA VAL A 132 10.38 18.86 -38.35
C VAL A 132 9.80 19.54 -39.59
N VAL A 133 8.64 19.07 -40.04
CA VAL A 133 7.98 19.52 -41.28
C VAL A 133 6.63 20.19 -41.01
N ARG A 134 6.18 21.05 -41.92
CA ARG A 134 4.80 21.57 -41.89
C ARG A 134 3.82 20.50 -42.34
N SER A 135 2.61 20.54 -41.78
CA SER A 135 1.52 19.62 -42.14
C SER A 135 1.15 19.65 -43.64
N ALA A 136 1.46 20.74 -44.37
CA ALA A 136 1.17 20.87 -45.79
C ALA A 136 2.15 20.10 -46.71
N ASP A 137 3.32 19.71 -46.20
CA ASP A 137 4.38 19.03 -46.96
C ASP A 137 4.42 17.51 -46.73
N VAL A 138 3.47 16.97 -45.97
CA VAL A 138 3.30 15.52 -45.77
C VAL A 138 2.65 14.94 -47.03
N SER A 139 3.47 14.39 -47.94
CA SER A 139 2.96 13.71 -49.13
C SER A 139 2.14 12.47 -48.74
N PRO A 140 0.91 12.29 -49.27
CA PRO A 140 0.08 11.16 -48.91
C PRO A 140 0.61 9.89 -49.58
N THR A 141 1.29 9.02 -48.82
CA THR A 141 1.50 7.63 -49.23
C THR A 141 0.18 6.87 -49.06
N THR A 142 -0.46 6.64 -50.21
CA THR A 142 -1.49 5.64 -50.56
C THR A 142 -2.06 4.77 -49.43
N GLU A 143 -3.28 5.07 -48.97
CA GLU A 143 -4.46 4.21 -49.15
C GLU A 143 -5.71 4.94 -48.65
N GLY A 144 -6.66 5.21 -49.56
CA GLY A 144 -7.87 5.92 -49.19
C GLY A 144 -8.78 6.26 -50.36
N VAL A 145 -9.25 5.25 -51.12
CA VAL A 145 -10.42 5.43 -51.98
C VAL A 145 -11.59 4.66 -51.39
N LYS A 146 -12.45 5.39 -50.67
CA LYS A 146 -13.82 4.97 -50.37
C LYS A 146 -14.58 4.80 -51.70
N ARG A 147 -15.08 3.60 -51.99
CA ARG A 147 -16.24 3.40 -52.86
C ARG A 147 -17.27 2.53 -52.16
N ARG A 148 -18.45 3.10 -51.98
CA ARG A 148 -19.69 2.40 -51.64
C ARG A 148 -20.42 2.08 -52.95
N VAL A 149 -21.12 0.94 -52.97
CA VAL A 149 -22.30 0.55 -53.76
C VAL A 149 -22.11 -0.60 -54.78
N LYS A 150 -22.91 -1.66 -54.54
CA LYS A 150 -23.49 -2.72 -55.42
C LYS A 150 -22.67 -3.96 -55.83
N SER A 151 -23.13 -5.13 -55.38
CA SER A 151 -23.07 -6.43 -56.07
C SER A 151 -23.91 -6.36 -57.37
N PRO A 152 -23.67 -7.15 -58.45
CA PRO A 152 -23.50 -8.62 -58.46
C PRO A 152 -22.51 -9.23 -59.50
N GLY A 153 -22.27 -10.56 -59.42
CA GLY A 153 -22.04 -11.39 -60.62
C GLY A 153 -20.66 -12.06 -60.84
N SER A 154 -20.57 -13.35 -60.48
CA SER A 154 -19.91 -14.50 -61.14
C SER A 154 -18.58 -14.37 -61.92
N GLY A 155 -17.63 -15.28 -61.62
CA GLY A 155 -16.63 -15.76 -62.61
C GLY A 155 -15.32 -16.27 -62.01
N HIS A 156 -15.15 -17.59 -61.95
CA HIS A 156 -14.00 -18.34 -61.41
C HIS A 156 -12.67 -18.10 -62.15
N VAL A 157 -11.53 -18.09 -61.45
CA VAL A 157 -10.34 -18.94 -61.74
C VAL A 157 -9.56 -19.21 -60.45
N LYS A 158 -9.20 -20.49 -60.24
CA LYS A 158 -8.52 -21.08 -59.08
C LYS A 158 -7.00 -20.80 -59.07
N GLN A 159 -6.44 -20.48 -57.91
CA GLN A 159 -5.04 -20.83 -57.60
C GLN A 159 -4.90 -21.46 -56.21
N LYS A 160 -4.12 -22.54 -56.22
CA LYS A 160 -3.83 -23.58 -55.23
C LYS A 160 -3.91 -23.20 -53.74
N ALA A 161 -4.77 -23.94 -53.03
CA ALA A 161 -4.85 -23.97 -51.58
C ALA A 161 -3.61 -24.66 -50.97
N VAL A 162 -2.87 -23.92 -50.14
CA VAL A 162 -2.04 -24.48 -49.08
C VAL A 162 -2.89 -24.53 -47.82
N LYS A 163 -2.98 -25.71 -47.21
CA LYS A 163 -3.81 -26.02 -46.02
C LYS A 163 -3.62 -24.98 -44.92
N ARG A 164 -4.70 -24.32 -44.51
CA ARG A 164 -4.79 -23.69 -43.19
C ARG A 164 -4.63 -24.79 -42.12
N PRO A 165 -3.80 -24.59 -41.08
CA PRO A 165 -3.90 -25.43 -39.90
C PRO A 165 -5.32 -25.27 -39.32
N ALA A 166 -5.87 -26.38 -38.85
CA ALA A 166 -7.18 -26.42 -38.24
C ALA A 166 -7.29 -25.43 -37.08
N SER A 167 -8.46 -24.81 -36.94
CA SER A 167 -8.90 -24.16 -35.73
C SER A 167 -8.88 -25.18 -34.59
N MET A 168 -7.79 -25.23 -33.85
CA MET A 168 -7.80 -25.82 -32.53
C MET A 168 -8.19 -24.72 -31.56
N TYR A 169 -9.30 -24.95 -30.87
CA TYR A 169 -9.49 -24.43 -29.53
C TYR A 169 -8.16 -24.58 -28.77
N SER A 170 -7.44 -23.48 -28.64
CA SER A 170 -6.38 -23.30 -27.67
C SER A 170 -6.85 -22.17 -26.78
N THR A 171 -7.20 -22.53 -25.56
CA THR A 171 -7.33 -21.66 -24.41
C THR A 171 -6.03 -20.84 -24.25
N GLY A 172 -5.95 -19.73 -24.99
CA GLY A 172 -4.86 -18.78 -24.87
C GLY A 172 -4.99 -18.04 -23.54
N LYS A 173 -4.32 -18.55 -22.51
CA LYS A 173 -3.99 -17.76 -21.33
C LYS A 173 -3.33 -16.47 -21.82
N ARG A 174 -4.02 -15.34 -21.65
CA ARG A 174 -3.37 -14.02 -21.64
C ARG A 174 -2.20 -14.15 -20.67
N LYS A 175 -0.97 -14.04 -21.16
CA LYS A 175 0.16 -13.70 -20.28
C LYS A 175 -0.06 -12.24 -19.91
N GLU A 176 -0.86 -12.01 -18.87
CA GLU A 176 -0.76 -10.79 -18.09
C GLU A 176 0.66 -10.76 -17.53
N ASN A 177 1.42 -9.71 -17.86
CA ASN A 177 2.61 -9.42 -17.08
C ASN A 177 2.12 -9.21 -15.64
N PRO A 178 2.60 -9.99 -14.64
CA PRO A 178 2.17 -9.79 -13.27
C PRO A 178 2.52 -8.36 -12.89
N ILE A 179 1.51 -7.57 -12.56
CA ILE A 179 1.70 -6.30 -11.89
C ILE A 179 2.36 -6.65 -10.56
N GLU A 180 3.52 -6.10 -10.25
CA GLU A 180 4.11 -6.21 -8.91
C GLU A 180 3.47 -5.11 -8.05
N ASP A 181 2.98 -5.50 -6.86
CA ASP A 181 2.47 -4.57 -5.85
C ASP A 181 3.35 -4.61 -4.60
N ASP A 182 2.97 -3.85 -3.56
CA ASP A 182 3.80 -3.75 -2.35
C ASP A 182 3.65 -4.98 -1.43
N LEU A 183 2.90 -6.01 -1.83
CA LEU A 183 2.64 -7.19 -1.00
C LEU A 183 3.93 -7.97 -0.78
N ILE A 184 4.28 -8.20 0.49
CA ILE A 184 5.38 -9.08 0.87
C ILE A 184 4.88 -10.52 0.95
N PHE A 185 3.81 -10.72 1.72
CA PHE A 185 3.16 -12.02 1.85
C PHE A 185 1.73 -11.89 2.37
N ARG A 186 0.98 -12.97 2.27
CA ARG A 186 -0.35 -13.12 2.87
C ARG A 186 -0.46 -14.43 3.63
N VAL A 187 -1.24 -14.44 4.71
CA VAL A 187 -1.51 -15.63 5.50
C VAL A 187 -2.98 -15.74 5.82
N GLY A 188 -3.50 -16.94 5.64
CA GLY A 188 -4.87 -17.28 5.99
C GLY A 188 -5.68 -17.77 4.81
N THR A 189 -6.64 -18.62 5.14
CA THR A 189 -7.68 -19.09 4.24
C THR A 189 -9.00 -19.11 4.99
N LYS A 190 -10.11 -19.24 4.25
CA LYS A 190 -11.43 -19.33 4.87
C LYS A 190 -11.56 -20.61 5.70
N GLY A 191 -11.93 -20.47 6.96
CA GLY A 191 -12.22 -21.62 7.81
C GLY A 191 -12.22 -21.32 9.31
N ARG A 192 -12.06 -22.37 10.12
CA ARG A 192 -12.18 -22.33 11.59
C ARG A 192 -11.02 -23.01 12.31
N ASN A 193 -10.06 -23.60 11.61
CA ASN A 193 -8.89 -24.23 12.19
C ASN A 193 -7.79 -23.20 12.50
N LYS A 194 -6.64 -23.66 12.98
CA LYS A 194 -5.46 -22.81 13.23
C LYS A 194 -4.97 -22.24 11.90
N GLY A 195 -4.74 -20.94 11.84
CA GLY A 195 -4.33 -20.23 10.62
C GLY A 195 -5.46 -19.97 9.63
N GLU A 196 -6.69 -20.38 9.92
CA GLU A 196 -7.87 -20.11 9.09
C GLU A 196 -8.75 -19.03 9.72
N PHE A 197 -9.48 -18.28 8.90
CA PHE A 197 -10.33 -17.18 9.34
C PHE A 197 -11.74 -17.24 8.78
N THR A 198 -12.73 -16.81 9.55
CA THR A 198 -14.12 -16.67 9.07
C THR A 198 -14.53 -15.19 8.96
N ASN A 199 -14.14 -14.34 9.90
CA ASN A 199 -14.38 -12.90 9.79
C ASN A 199 -13.30 -12.12 10.57
N LEU A 200 -12.23 -11.74 9.86
CA LEU A 200 -11.17 -10.93 10.45
C LEU A 200 -11.72 -9.55 10.85
N GLN A 201 -11.29 -9.04 11.99
CA GLN A 201 -11.63 -7.70 12.47
C GLN A 201 -10.36 -6.92 12.80
N GLY A 202 -10.04 -6.76 14.08
CA GLY A 202 -8.89 -6.01 14.56
C GLY A 202 -7.58 -6.75 14.32
N VAL A 203 -6.55 -5.96 14.08
CA VAL A 203 -5.16 -6.38 13.95
C VAL A 203 -4.35 -5.56 14.93
N ALA A 204 -3.42 -6.21 15.63
CA ALA A 204 -2.41 -5.54 16.44
C ALA A 204 -1.06 -6.19 16.18
N ALA A 205 0.00 -5.43 16.39
CA ALA A 205 1.35 -5.96 16.43
C ALA A 205 2.00 -5.64 17.77
N SER A 206 2.84 -6.56 18.25
CA SER A 206 3.64 -6.37 19.45
C SER A 206 5.07 -5.98 19.09
N THR A 207 5.73 -5.29 20.02
CA THR A 207 7.15 -4.92 19.90
C THR A 207 8.09 -6.13 19.85
N ASN A 208 7.65 -7.31 20.31
CA ASN A 208 8.40 -8.57 20.24
C ASN A 208 8.11 -9.40 18.97
N GLY A 209 7.59 -8.77 17.91
CA GLY A 209 7.46 -9.39 16.59
C GLY A 209 6.31 -10.39 16.47
N LYS A 210 5.18 -10.11 17.11
CA LYS A 210 3.95 -10.89 16.94
C LYS A 210 2.85 -10.05 16.29
N VAL A 211 2.09 -10.70 15.41
CA VAL A 211 0.86 -10.17 14.81
C VAL A 211 -0.32 -10.88 15.44
N LEU A 212 -1.30 -10.14 15.93
CA LEU A 212 -2.50 -10.64 16.57
C LEU A 212 -3.70 -10.27 15.71
N ILE A 213 -4.53 -11.27 15.40
CA ILE A 213 -5.74 -11.11 14.59
C ILE A 213 -6.95 -11.54 15.41
N ALA A 214 -7.90 -10.63 15.59
CA ALA A 214 -9.21 -10.96 16.14
C ALA A 214 -10.13 -11.50 15.04
N ASP A 215 -10.68 -12.69 15.25
CA ASP A 215 -11.67 -13.29 14.36
C ASP A 215 -13.03 -13.35 15.07
N SER A 216 -13.95 -12.50 14.63
CA SER A 216 -15.21 -12.30 15.34
C SER A 216 -16.12 -13.52 15.26
N ASN A 217 -16.11 -14.21 14.12
CA ASN A 217 -17.04 -15.31 13.86
C ASN A 217 -16.50 -16.65 14.36
N ASN A 218 -15.16 -16.76 14.46
CA ASN A 218 -14.50 -17.87 15.14
C ASN A 218 -14.33 -17.64 16.64
N GLN A 219 -14.73 -16.48 17.16
CA GLN A 219 -14.65 -16.11 18.58
C GLN A 219 -13.28 -16.34 19.21
N CYS A 220 -12.22 -15.99 18.49
CA CYS A 220 -10.85 -16.21 18.93
C CYS A 220 -9.92 -15.08 18.52
N VAL A 221 -8.75 -15.07 19.17
CA VAL A 221 -7.58 -14.33 18.71
C VAL A 221 -6.52 -15.33 18.30
N GLN A 222 -5.93 -15.10 17.12
CA GLN A 222 -4.83 -15.88 16.59
C GLN A 222 -3.56 -15.04 16.57
N ILE A 223 -2.45 -15.64 16.95
CA ILE A 223 -1.14 -14.99 17.08
C ILE A 223 -0.18 -15.63 16.06
N PHE A 224 0.49 -14.78 15.31
CA PHE A 224 1.49 -15.13 14.30
C PHE A 224 2.80 -14.39 14.59
N SER A 225 3.93 -14.83 14.04
CA SER A 225 5.15 -14.01 13.97
C SER A 225 5.10 -13.04 12.79
N ASN A 226 6.04 -12.09 12.74
CA ASN A 226 6.18 -11.14 11.63
C ASN A 226 6.40 -11.81 10.25
N ASP A 227 6.92 -13.04 10.20
CA ASP A 227 7.06 -13.83 8.97
C ASP A 227 5.80 -14.66 8.63
N GLY A 228 4.71 -14.49 9.39
CA GLY A 228 3.43 -15.14 9.12
C GLY A 228 3.26 -16.54 9.70
N GLN A 229 4.23 -17.08 10.46
CA GLN A 229 4.05 -18.40 11.08
C GLN A 229 3.04 -18.36 12.23
N PHE A 230 2.07 -19.28 12.22
CA PHE A 230 1.14 -19.46 13.33
C PHE A 230 1.88 -19.83 14.63
N LYS A 231 1.57 -19.12 15.73
CA LYS A 231 2.15 -19.39 17.05
C LYS A 231 1.13 -19.95 18.02
N SER A 232 -0.02 -19.29 18.19
CA SER A 232 -1.04 -19.74 19.12
C SER A 232 -2.43 -19.21 18.77
N ARG A 233 -3.44 -19.81 19.39
CA ARG A 233 -4.82 -19.39 19.31
C ARG A 233 -5.48 -19.58 20.66
N PHE A 234 -6.27 -18.60 21.08
CA PHE A 234 -7.08 -18.70 22.28
C PHE A 234 -8.43 -17.99 22.08
N GLY A 235 -9.36 -18.26 22.99
CA GLY A 235 -10.74 -17.80 22.89
C GLY A 235 -11.71 -18.96 23.01
N ILE A 236 -12.68 -18.81 23.90
CA ILE A 236 -13.75 -19.78 24.11
C ILE A 236 -15.05 -19.04 23.81
N ARG A 237 -15.89 -19.59 22.92
CA ARG A 237 -17.17 -18.98 22.60
C ARG A 237 -18.05 -18.87 23.85
N GLY A 238 -18.57 -17.69 24.13
CA GLY A 238 -19.61 -17.51 25.15
C GLY A 238 -19.70 -16.10 25.73
N ARG A 239 -20.49 -15.99 26.79
CA ARG A 239 -20.90 -14.72 27.43
C ARG A 239 -20.51 -14.61 28.89
N SER A 240 -19.54 -15.42 29.32
CA SER A 240 -18.96 -15.34 30.67
C SER A 240 -17.59 -14.65 30.63
N PRO A 241 -17.07 -14.13 31.75
CA PRO A 241 -15.70 -13.63 31.81
C PRO A 241 -14.69 -14.66 31.27
N GLY A 242 -13.74 -14.21 30.44
CA GLY A 242 -12.77 -15.06 29.75
C GLY A 242 -13.28 -15.71 28.46
N GLN A 243 -14.59 -15.65 28.18
CA GLN A 243 -15.17 -16.07 26.91
C GLN A 243 -15.30 -14.89 25.94
N LEU A 244 -15.37 -15.20 24.65
CA LEU A 244 -15.52 -14.25 23.55
C LEU A 244 -16.81 -14.56 22.78
N GLN A 245 -17.60 -13.54 22.46
CA GLN A 245 -18.84 -13.67 21.69
C GLN A 245 -18.69 -13.07 20.29
N ARG A 246 -18.19 -11.83 20.20
CA ARG A 246 -17.86 -11.15 18.94
C ARG A 246 -16.63 -10.26 19.17
N PRO A 247 -15.43 -10.85 19.29
CA PRO A 247 -14.20 -10.09 19.43
C PRO A 247 -13.97 -9.25 18.17
N THR A 248 -13.65 -7.98 18.34
CA THR A 248 -13.49 -7.00 17.26
C THR A 248 -12.11 -6.40 17.30
N GLY A 249 -11.86 -5.40 18.13
CA GLY A 249 -10.53 -4.83 18.33
C GLY A 249 -9.65 -5.73 19.20
N VAL A 250 -8.36 -5.71 18.85
CA VAL A 250 -7.28 -6.30 19.65
C VAL A 250 -6.18 -5.25 19.78
N ALA A 251 -5.53 -5.17 20.93
CA ALA A 251 -4.35 -4.37 21.17
C ALA A 251 -3.38 -5.13 22.10
N VAL A 252 -2.11 -4.76 22.08
CA VAL A 252 -1.08 -5.31 22.97
C VAL A 252 -0.62 -4.20 23.90
N HIS A 253 -0.79 -4.40 25.19
CA HIS A 253 -0.28 -3.50 26.21
C HIS A 253 1.25 -3.69 26.35
N PRO A 254 2.04 -2.65 26.70
CA PRO A 254 3.49 -2.76 26.83
C PRO A 254 4.01 -3.87 27.77
N ASN A 255 3.21 -4.26 28.76
CA ASN A 255 3.52 -5.38 29.66
C ASN A 255 3.29 -6.79 29.03
N GLY A 256 2.86 -6.86 27.77
CA GLY A 256 2.55 -8.09 27.04
C GLY A 256 1.10 -8.58 27.15
N ASP A 257 0.24 -7.91 27.93
CA ASP A 257 -1.17 -8.26 28.02
C ASP A 257 -1.89 -7.97 26.68
N ILE A 258 -2.83 -8.85 26.32
CA ILE A 258 -3.66 -8.75 25.12
C ILE A 258 -5.02 -8.21 25.53
N ILE A 259 -5.39 -7.06 24.95
CA ILE A 259 -6.64 -6.36 25.24
C ILE A 259 -7.61 -6.61 24.08
N ILE A 260 -8.83 -7.06 24.38
CA ILE A 260 -9.81 -7.45 23.36
C ILE A 260 -11.14 -6.76 23.62
N ALA A 261 -11.62 -6.00 22.63
CA ALA A 261 -12.97 -5.44 22.62
C ALA A 261 -13.97 -6.47 22.11
N ASP A 262 -15.00 -6.78 22.90
CA ASP A 262 -16.06 -7.71 22.52
C ASP A 262 -17.38 -6.96 22.30
N TYR A 263 -17.78 -6.87 21.03
CA TYR A 263 -18.91 -6.04 20.60
C TYR A 263 -20.24 -6.54 21.19
N ASP A 264 -20.44 -7.85 21.21
CA ASP A 264 -21.72 -8.45 21.66
C ASP A 264 -21.77 -8.64 23.17
N ASN A 265 -20.64 -8.96 23.82
CA ASN A 265 -20.55 -9.02 25.27
C ASN A 265 -20.51 -7.64 25.93
N LYS A 266 -20.16 -6.59 25.17
CA LYS A 266 -20.15 -5.18 25.62
C LYS A 266 -19.20 -4.93 26.79
N TRP A 267 -18.03 -5.53 26.74
CA TRP A 267 -16.92 -5.25 27.63
C TRP A 267 -15.60 -5.39 26.88
N VAL A 268 -14.52 -4.96 27.54
CA VAL A 268 -13.16 -5.24 27.09
C VAL A 268 -12.53 -6.26 28.04
N SER A 269 -11.95 -7.30 27.46
CA SER A 269 -11.27 -8.37 28.20
C SER A 269 -9.75 -8.17 28.14
N ILE A 270 -9.08 -8.43 29.25
CA ILE A 270 -7.63 -8.39 29.39
C ILE A 270 -7.15 -9.83 29.59
N PHE A 271 -6.29 -10.28 28.68
CA PHE A 271 -5.64 -11.57 28.73
C PHE A 271 -4.13 -11.37 28.90
N SER A 272 -3.45 -12.34 29.49
CA SER A 272 -1.99 -12.40 29.43
C SER A 272 -1.51 -12.82 28.04
N SER A 273 -0.20 -12.70 27.78
CA SER A 273 0.40 -13.04 26.50
C SER A 273 0.24 -14.51 26.07
N ASP A 274 -0.06 -15.41 27.01
CA ASP A 274 -0.34 -16.84 26.76
C ASP A 274 -1.84 -17.14 26.55
N GLY A 275 -2.70 -16.11 26.61
CA GLY A 275 -4.14 -16.24 26.39
C GLY A 275 -4.95 -16.58 27.64
N LYS A 276 -4.38 -16.52 28.85
CA LYS A 276 -5.17 -16.66 30.09
C LYS A 276 -5.88 -15.37 30.46
N PHE A 277 -7.18 -15.48 30.77
CA PHE A 277 -8.00 -14.36 31.20
C PHE A 277 -7.50 -13.77 32.53
N LYS A 278 -7.40 -12.45 32.61
CA LYS A 278 -6.99 -11.71 33.82
C LYS A 278 -8.14 -10.90 34.39
N ALA A 279 -8.76 -10.06 33.56
CA ALA A 279 -9.78 -9.11 34.01
C ALA A 279 -10.71 -8.71 32.87
N LYS A 280 -11.83 -8.08 33.22
CA LYS A 280 -12.72 -7.39 32.27
C LYS A 280 -13.01 -5.97 32.76
N ILE A 281 -13.14 -5.03 31.84
CA ILE A 281 -13.43 -3.61 32.11
C ILE A 281 -14.60 -3.11 31.24
N GLY A 282 -15.17 -1.96 31.60
CA GLY A 282 -16.24 -1.32 30.81
C GLY A 282 -17.61 -2.02 30.85
N SER A 283 -17.76 -3.08 31.65
CA SER A 283 -19.00 -3.83 31.81
C SER A 283 -20.13 -2.92 32.32
N GLY A 284 -21.25 -2.89 31.60
CA GLY A 284 -22.40 -2.01 31.91
C GLY A 284 -22.19 -0.54 31.50
N LYS A 285 -21.06 -0.19 30.89
CA LYS A 285 -20.76 1.15 30.37
C LYS A 285 -20.70 1.19 28.85
N LEU A 286 -20.21 0.12 28.22
CA LEU A 286 -20.08 0.01 26.78
C LEU A 286 -21.38 -0.51 26.14
N MET A 287 -21.70 -0.03 24.95
CA MET A 287 -22.87 -0.42 24.16
C MET A 287 -22.53 -1.35 23.00
N GLY A 288 -21.37 -1.15 22.37
CA GLY A 288 -20.84 -1.96 21.28
C GLY A 288 -19.41 -1.55 20.93
N PRO A 289 -18.41 -1.97 21.73
CA PRO A 289 -17.02 -1.60 21.51
C PRO A 289 -16.47 -2.28 20.25
N LYS A 290 -15.72 -1.53 19.43
CA LYS A 290 -15.01 -2.02 18.25
C LYS A 290 -13.50 -1.85 18.42
N GLY A 291 -12.99 -0.66 18.16
CA GLY A 291 -11.56 -0.35 18.28
C GLY A 291 -11.09 -0.39 19.72
N VAL A 292 -9.87 -0.90 19.91
CA VAL A 292 -9.14 -0.78 21.17
C VAL A 292 -7.69 -0.47 20.85
N SER A 293 -7.10 0.46 21.60
CA SER A 293 -5.68 0.80 21.55
C SER A 293 -5.15 1.06 22.96
N VAL A 294 -3.84 1.15 23.11
CA VAL A 294 -3.19 1.43 24.39
C VAL A 294 -2.28 2.64 24.20
N ASP A 295 -2.42 3.64 25.05
CA ASP A 295 -1.55 4.83 25.01
C ASP A 295 -0.20 4.56 25.70
N ARG A 296 0.72 5.54 25.66
CA ARG A 296 2.05 5.38 26.28
C ARG A 296 2.02 5.37 27.80
N ASN A 297 0.92 5.82 28.41
CA ASN A 297 0.70 5.78 29.86
C ASN A 297 0.08 4.44 30.31
N GLY A 298 -0.23 3.53 29.38
CA GLY A 298 -0.89 2.27 29.63
C GLY A 298 -2.41 2.38 29.78
N HIS A 299 -3.02 3.53 29.47
CA HIS A 299 -4.47 3.63 29.39
C HIS A 299 -5.00 2.85 28.19
N ILE A 300 -6.17 2.27 28.37
CA ILE A 300 -6.88 1.51 27.36
C ILE A 300 -7.93 2.43 26.72
N ILE A 301 -7.72 2.76 25.46
CA ILE A 301 -8.64 3.58 24.67
C ILE A 301 -9.61 2.64 23.95
N VAL A 302 -10.91 2.87 24.13
CA VAL A 302 -11.97 2.00 23.61
C VAL A 302 -12.92 2.83 22.77
N VAL A 303 -13.03 2.48 21.50
CA VAL A 303 -13.99 3.07 20.57
C VAL A 303 -15.32 2.34 20.71
N ASP A 304 -16.31 3.00 21.30
CA ASP A 304 -17.67 2.48 21.39
C ASP A 304 -18.46 2.89 20.15
N ASN A 305 -18.44 2.01 19.16
CA ASN A 305 -19.07 2.22 17.86
C ASN A 305 -20.57 2.50 18.01
N LYS A 306 -21.26 1.71 18.83
CA LYS A 306 -22.72 1.82 18.99
C LYS A 306 -23.11 3.06 19.80
N ALA A 307 -22.34 3.43 20.81
CA ALA A 307 -22.56 4.66 21.57
C ALA A 307 -22.09 5.93 20.83
N CYS A 308 -21.28 5.78 19.78
CA CYS A 308 -20.67 6.88 19.03
C CYS A 308 -19.78 7.78 19.92
N CYS A 309 -18.96 7.15 20.75
CA CYS A 309 -18.02 7.83 21.65
C CYS A 309 -16.77 6.99 21.88
N VAL A 310 -15.76 7.61 22.48
CA VAL A 310 -14.50 6.97 22.85
C VAL A 310 -14.33 7.09 24.36
N PHE A 311 -13.93 5.99 25.00
CA PHE A 311 -13.61 5.93 26.42
C PHE A 311 -12.10 5.76 26.60
N ILE A 312 -11.56 6.38 27.63
CA ILE A 312 -10.20 6.11 28.11
C ILE A 312 -10.32 5.48 29.49
N PHE A 313 -9.76 4.28 29.64
CA PHE A 313 -9.76 3.53 30.89
C PHE A 313 -8.36 3.39 31.46
N GLN A 314 -8.23 3.43 32.77
CA GLN A 314 -7.08 2.82 33.46
C GLN A 314 -7.14 1.29 33.31
N PRO A 315 -5.99 0.57 33.39
CA PRO A 315 -5.97 -0.90 33.36
C PRO A 315 -6.85 -1.57 34.42
N ASN A 316 -7.10 -0.91 35.55
CA ASN A 316 -8.00 -1.36 36.62
C ASN A 316 -9.50 -1.21 36.27
N GLY A 317 -9.84 -0.62 35.12
CA GLY A 317 -11.19 -0.40 34.63
C GLY A 317 -11.87 0.91 35.06
N LYS A 318 -11.18 1.78 35.81
CA LYS A 318 -11.67 3.14 36.09
C LYS A 318 -11.67 3.97 34.80
N ILE A 319 -12.74 4.73 34.58
CA ILE A 319 -12.83 5.66 33.45
C ILE A 319 -12.01 6.91 33.79
N VAL A 320 -11.10 7.28 32.91
CA VAL A 320 -10.36 8.55 32.95
C VAL A 320 -11.20 9.65 32.32
N THR A 321 -11.63 9.44 31.07
CA THR A 321 -12.46 10.37 30.32
C THR A 321 -13.34 9.64 29.29
N ARG A 322 -14.33 10.36 28.78
CA ARG A 322 -15.18 9.94 27.68
C ARG A 322 -15.53 11.15 26.83
N PHE A 323 -15.33 11.03 25.52
CA PHE A 323 -15.64 12.10 24.57
C PHE A 323 -16.35 11.54 23.34
N GLY A 324 -17.04 12.43 22.61
CA GLY A 324 -17.87 12.05 21.47
C GLY A 324 -19.35 11.87 21.81
N SER A 325 -20.18 12.18 20.82
CA SER A 325 -21.62 11.91 20.81
C SER A 325 -22.05 11.62 19.37
N ARG A 326 -23.25 11.07 19.15
CA ARG A 326 -23.72 10.78 17.79
C ARG A 326 -23.93 12.06 16.97
N GLY A 327 -23.36 12.11 15.77
CA GLY A 327 -23.56 13.20 14.82
C GLY A 327 -22.42 13.33 13.82
N ASN A 328 -22.41 14.43 13.08
CA ASN A 328 -21.43 14.72 12.01
C ASN A 328 -20.49 15.89 12.32
N GLY A 329 -20.69 16.57 13.46
CA GLY A 329 -19.78 17.63 13.93
C GLY A 329 -18.39 17.10 14.30
N ASP A 330 -17.44 18.02 14.48
CA ASP A 330 -16.03 17.68 14.72
C ASP A 330 -15.81 16.89 16.01
N LYS A 331 -16.57 17.23 17.06
CA LYS A 331 -16.57 16.51 18.36
C LYS A 331 -17.60 15.37 18.44
N GLN A 332 -18.24 15.03 17.33
CA GLN A 332 -19.27 13.97 17.25
C GLN A 332 -18.73 12.80 16.43
N PHE A 333 -19.42 11.66 16.44
CA PHE A 333 -19.10 10.51 15.60
C PHE A 333 -20.35 9.86 15.01
N ALA A 334 -20.20 9.20 13.88
CA ALA A 334 -21.21 8.34 13.28
C ALA A 334 -20.59 6.96 13.02
N GLY A 335 -20.70 6.09 14.02
CA GLY A 335 -20.10 4.75 13.98
C GLY A 335 -18.57 4.79 13.98
N PRO A 336 -17.91 5.40 14.99
CA PRO A 336 -16.45 5.39 15.06
C PRO A 336 -15.94 3.94 15.12
N HIS A 337 -14.81 3.65 14.46
CA HIS A 337 -14.43 2.27 14.14
C HIS A 337 -13.20 1.78 14.90
N PHE A 338 -11.99 2.21 14.50
CA PHE A 338 -10.73 1.88 15.16
C PHE A 338 -10.03 3.14 15.68
N ALA A 339 -9.05 2.93 16.56
CA ALA A 339 -8.20 3.99 17.08
C ALA A 339 -6.73 3.58 17.08
N ALA A 340 -5.86 4.58 16.92
CA ALA A 340 -4.42 4.49 17.10
C ALA A 340 -3.94 5.64 17.99
N VAL A 341 -2.71 5.51 18.51
CA VAL A 341 -2.08 6.54 19.34
C VAL A 341 -0.71 6.85 18.75
N ASN A 342 -0.40 8.14 18.58
CA ASN A 342 0.88 8.56 18.03
C ASN A 342 1.95 8.80 19.13
N SER A 343 3.10 9.34 18.73
CA SER A 343 4.20 9.69 19.63
C SER A 343 3.86 10.74 20.68
N ASN A 344 2.91 11.62 20.39
CA ASN A 344 2.45 12.69 21.28
C ASN A 344 1.28 12.27 22.19
N ASN A 345 0.93 10.98 22.25
CA ASN A 345 -0.29 10.47 22.91
C ASN A 345 -1.61 11.02 22.35
N GLU A 346 -1.59 11.56 21.13
CA GLU A 346 -2.83 11.95 20.46
C GLU A 346 -3.56 10.69 19.97
N ILE A 347 -4.88 10.73 20.04
CA ILE A 347 -5.79 9.63 19.74
C ILE A 347 -6.38 9.88 18.36
N ILE A 348 -6.02 9.03 17.40
CA ILE A 348 -6.51 9.08 16.02
C ILE A 348 -7.65 8.08 15.88
N VAL A 349 -8.83 8.54 15.47
CA VAL A 349 -10.05 7.72 15.37
C VAL A 349 -10.64 7.80 13.97
N THR A 350 -10.94 6.66 13.37
CA THR A 350 -11.67 6.58 12.10
C THR A 350 -13.18 6.68 12.34
N ASP A 351 -13.84 7.57 11.62
CA ASP A 351 -15.28 7.85 11.74
C ASP A 351 -16.02 7.30 10.52
N PHE A 352 -16.47 6.04 10.63
CA PHE A 352 -16.90 5.21 9.51
C PHE A 352 -17.99 5.87 8.66
N HIS A 353 -19.10 6.31 9.24
CA HIS A 353 -20.21 6.89 8.46
C HIS A 353 -20.02 8.38 8.14
N ASN A 354 -19.02 9.05 8.74
CA ASN A 354 -18.68 10.43 8.39
C ASN A 354 -17.48 10.52 7.45
N HIS A 355 -16.94 9.39 6.96
CA HIS A 355 -15.90 9.33 5.93
C HIS A 355 -14.67 10.18 6.25
N SER A 356 -14.28 10.22 7.52
CA SER A 356 -13.20 11.09 8.00
C SER A 356 -12.41 10.43 9.12
N VAL A 357 -11.25 11.01 9.39
CA VAL A 357 -10.39 10.68 10.52
C VAL A 357 -10.34 11.90 11.44
N LYS A 358 -10.43 11.67 12.74
CA LYS A 358 -10.45 12.71 13.77
C LYS A 358 -9.34 12.45 14.78
N VAL A 359 -8.62 13.50 15.13
CA VAL A 359 -7.49 13.45 16.06
C VAL A 359 -7.85 14.24 17.31
N PHE A 360 -7.55 13.66 18.46
CA PHE A 360 -7.81 14.23 19.78
C PHE A 360 -6.53 14.20 20.62
N ASN A 361 -6.37 15.09 21.58
CA ASN A 361 -5.31 14.93 22.58
C ASN A 361 -5.63 13.80 23.56
N GLN A 362 -4.70 13.52 24.48
CA GLN A 362 -4.84 12.45 25.48
C GLN A 362 -5.99 12.71 26.48
N GLU A 363 -6.43 13.96 26.64
CA GLU A 363 -7.59 14.35 27.47
C GLU A 363 -8.94 14.20 26.74
N GLY A 364 -8.91 13.93 25.42
CA GLY A 364 -10.11 13.78 24.59
C GLY A 364 -10.63 15.08 23.96
N GLU A 365 -9.81 16.12 23.93
CA GLU A 365 -10.11 17.37 23.25
C GLU A 365 -9.77 17.26 21.76
N PHE A 366 -10.67 17.79 20.91
CA PHE A 366 -10.51 17.73 19.46
C PHE A 366 -9.38 18.64 18.98
N LEU A 367 -8.51 18.09 18.13
CA LEU A 367 -7.37 18.81 17.53
C LEU A 367 -7.63 19.10 16.06
N LEU A 368 -7.85 18.06 15.26
CA LEU A 368 -8.06 18.19 13.82
C LEU A 368 -8.93 17.08 13.25
N LYS A 369 -9.43 17.33 12.05
CA LYS A 369 -10.20 16.39 11.22
C LYS A 369 -9.66 16.47 9.81
N PHE A 370 -9.50 15.33 9.17
CA PHE A 370 -9.20 15.25 7.74
C PHE A 370 -10.01 14.15 7.06
N GLY A 371 -10.05 14.22 5.74
CA GLY A 371 -10.84 13.33 4.90
C GLY A 371 -12.30 13.76 4.70
N SER A 372 -12.83 13.34 3.56
CA SER A 372 -14.22 13.54 3.15
C SER A 372 -14.70 12.32 2.35
N ASN A 373 -16.01 12.19 2.15
CA ASN A 373 -16.53 11.12 1.31
C ASN A 373 -16.00 11.22 -0.14
N GLY A 374 -15.57 10.11 -0.72
CA GLY A 374 -15.16 10.05 -2.13
C GLY A 374 -14.09 9.00 -2.42
N GLU A 375 -13.56 9.05 -3.64
CA GLU A 375 -12.58 8.09 -4.20
C GLU A 375 -11.23 8.75 -4.52
N GLY A 376 -11.12 10.08 -4.42
CA GLY A 376 -9.88 10.81 -4.67
C GLY A 376 -8.83 10.68 -3.56
N ASN A 377 -7.67 11.30 -3.77
CA ASN A 377 -6.59 11.36 -2.77
C ASN A 377 -7.09 12.06 -1.50
N GLY A 378 -6.88 11.41 -0.36
CA GLY A 378 -7.32 11.90 0.93
C GLY A 378 -8.83 11.84 1.16
N GLN A 379 -9.60 11.26 0.23
CA GLN A 379 -11.02 10.97 0.42
C GLN A 379 -11.21 9.52 0.88
N PHE A 380 -12.29 9.25 1.60
CA PHE A 380 -12.60 7.93 2.13
C PHE A 380 -14.02 7.48 1.76
N ASN A 381 -14.21 6.18 1.65
CA ASN A 381 -15.51 5.54 1.67
C ASN A 381 -15.54 4.57 2.86
N ALA A 382 -15.99 5.07 4.00
CA ALA A 382 -16.09 4.31 5.24
C ALA A 382 -14.73 3.78 5.79
N PRO A 383 -13.87 4.66 6.32
CA PRO A 383 -12.55 4.26 6.83
C PRO A 383 -12.69 3.35 8.06
N THR A 384 -11.79 2.35 8.17
CA THR A 384 -11.78 1.33 9.22
C THR A 384 -10.49 1.36 10.02
N GLY A 385 -9.51 0.51 9.72
CA GLY A 385 -8.26 0.37 10.46
C GLY A 385 -7.40 1.62 10.38
N VAL A 386 -6.69 1.93 11.46
CA VAL A 386 -5.75 3.05 11.51
C VAL A 386 -4.52 2.66 12.32
N ALA A 387 -3.34 3.07 11.87
CA ALA A 387 -2.08 2.96 12.59
C ALA A 387 -1.26 4.24 12.39
N VAL A 388 -0.26 4.44 13.25
CA VAL A 388 0.67 5.57 13.14
C VAL A 388 2.10 5.05 13.21
N ASP A 389 2.95 5.50 12.29
CA ASP A 389 4.35 5.10 12.24
C ASP A 389 5.24 5.94 13.19
N SER A 390 6.54 5.63 13.21
CA SER A 390 7.53 6.35 14.02
C SER A 390 7.78 7.79 13.56
N ASN A 391 7.48 8.11 12.30
CA ASN A 391 7.60 9.45 11.72
C ASN A 391 6.34 10.31 11.99
N GLY A 392 5.28 9.71 12.54
CA GLY A 392 4.00 10.36 12.80
C GLY A 392 3.04 10.30 11.62
N ASN A 393 3.35 9.53 10.57
CA ASN A 393 2.46 9.30 9.45
C ASN A 393 1.29 8.42 9.87
N ILE A 394 0.09 8.75 9.41
CA ILE A 394 -1.16 8.07 9.70
C ILE A 394 -1.50 7.15 8.51
N ILE A 395 -1.60 5.85 8.75
CA ILE A 395 -1.98 4.85 7.75
C ILE A 395 -3.42 4.42 8.00
N VAL A 396 -4.27 4.53 6.98
CA VAL A 396 -5.72 4.31 7.09
C VAL A 396 -6.19 3.28 6.06
N ALA A 397 -6.87 2.23 6.54
CA ALA A 397 -7.61 1.32 5.69
C ALA A 397 -8.96 1.94 5.31
N ASP A 398 -9.22 1.99 4.01
CA ASP A 398 -10.43 2.58 3.42
C ASP A 398 -11.33 1.44 2.93
N TRP A 399 -12.29 1.02 3.78
CA TRP A 399 -13.02 -0.23 3.59
C TRP A 399 -13.85 -0.25 2.30
N GLY A 400 -14.54 0.85 2.00
CA GLY A 400 -15.44 0.95 0.86
C GLY A 400 -14.71 1.14 -0.47
N ASN A 401 -13.50 1.71 -0.45
CA ASN A 401 -12.65 1.85 -1.62
C ASN A 401 -11.60 0.72 -1.75
N SER A 402 -11.59 -0.24 -0.81
CA SER A 402 -10.68 -1.40 -0.83
C SER A 402 -9.20 -1.04 -1.00
N ARG A 403 -8.73 0.00 -0.30
CA ARG A 403 -7.37 0.52 -0.42
C ARG A 403 -6.79 0.92 0.94
N ILE A 404 -5.50 1.26 0.96
CA ILE A 404 -4.82 1.84 2.12
C ILE A 404 -4.18 3.16 1.70
N GLN A 405 -4.40 4.19 2.51
CA GLN A 405 -3.86 5.54 2.32
C GLN A 405 -2.90 5.91 3.45
N VAL A 406 -1.88 6.69 3.12
CA VAL A 406 -0.87 7.21 4.05
C VAL A 406 -0.96 8.73 4.05
N PHE A 407 -0.92 9.31 5.26
CA PHE A 407 -1.02 10.75 5.51
C PHE A 407 0.10 11.19 6.43
N ASP A 408 0.48 12.46 6.41
CA ASP A 408 1.30 13.03 7.47
C ASP A 408 0.47 13.24 8.76
N GLY A 409 1.14 13.66 9.84
CA GLY A 409 0.48 13.94 11.12
C GLY A 409 -0.53 15.10 11.10
N SER A 410 -0.51 15.95 10.06
CA SER A 410 -1.48 17.04 9.87
C SER A 410 -2.72 16.59 9.10
N GLY A 411 -2.71 15.38 8.53
CA GLY A 411 -3.77 14.84 7.70
C GLY A 411 -3.62 15.13 6.20
N SER A 412 -2.45 15.59 5.75
CA SER A 412 -2.16 15.77 4.32
C SER A 412 -1.84 14.43 3.67
N PHE A 413 -2.43 14.16 2.51
CA PHE A 413 -2.21 12.92 1.77
C PHE A 413 -0.76 12.81 1.29
N LEU A 414 -0.15 11.64 1.52
CA LEU A 414 1.21 11.34 1.06
C LEU A 414 1.19 10.34 -0.11
N SER A 415 0.59 9.16 0.10
CA SER A 415 0.62 8.08 -0.88
C SER A 415 -0.47 7.04 -0.63
N TYR A 416 -0.62 6.14 -1.60
CA TYR A 416 -1.29 4.85 -1.41
C TYR A 416 -0.24 3.78 -1.14
N ILE A 417 -0.61 2.74 -0.40
CA ILE A 417 0.10 1.46 -0.48
C ILE A 417 -0.42 0.74 -1.71
N ASN A 418 0.47 0.32 -2.61
CA ASN A 418 0.08 -0.35 -3.83
C ASN A 418 -0.43 -1.76 -3.52
N THR A 419 -1.73 -1.98 -3.75
CA THR A 419 -2.41 -3.27 -3.56
C THR A 419 -3.05 -3.78 -4.86
N SER A 420 -2.53 -3.35 -6.02
CA SER A 420 -3.19 -3.57 -7.30
C SER A 420 -3.10 -5.00 -7.82
N ALA A 421 -2.04 -5.74 -7.48
CA ALA A 421 -1.82 -7.10 -7.97
C ALA A 421 -2.63 -8.13 -7.18
N ASP A 422 -2.70 -7.98 -5.86
CA ASP A 422 -3.59 -8.75 -4.99
C ASP A 422 -4.51 -7.79 -4.21
N PRO A 423 -5.66 -7.38 -4.81
CA PRO A 423 -6.58 -6.42 -4.24
C PRO A 423 -7.13 -6.83 -2.87
N LEU A 424 -7.34 -5.82 -2.04
CA LEU A 424 -8.06 -5.97 -0.78
C LEU A 424 -9.57 -6.06 -1.05
N TYR A 425 -10.30 -6.79 -0.21
CA TYR A 425 -11.75 -6.78 -0.21
C TYR A 425 -12.26 -6.52 1.20
N GLY A 426 -12.68 -5.27 1.45
CA GLY A 426 -13.14 -4.85 2.76
C GLY A 426 -12.03 -4.92 3.83
N PRO A 427 -10.95 -4.14 3.70
CA PRO A 427 -9.91 -4.08 4.72
C PRO A 427 -10.48 -3.60 6.07
N GLN A 428 -10.12 -4.31 7.15
CA GLN A 428 -10.62 -4.07 8.51
C GLN A 428 -9.54 -3.43 9.39
N GLY A 429 -9.06 -4.12 10.42
CA GLY A 429 -7.97 -3.65 11.26
C GLY A 429 -6.65 -3.55 10.51
N LEU A 430 -5.83 -2.59 10.94
CA LEU A 430 -4.51 -2.32 10.38
C LEU A 430 -3.55 -2.03 11.55
N ALA A 431 -2.33 -2.54 11.47
CA ALA A 431 -1.27 -2.25 12.43
C ALA A 431 0.10 -2.15 11.73
N LEU A 432 1.09 -1.58 12.42
CA LEU A 432 2.48 -1.62 12.00
C LEU A 432 3.24 -2.68 12.80
N THR A 433 3.92 -3.58 12.12
CA THR A 433 4.78 -4.59 12.74
C THR A 433 6.04 -3.97 13.33
N SER A 434 6.70 -4.71 14.23
CA SER A 434 7.94 -4.24 14.88
C SER A 434 9.11 -4.03 13.91
N ASP A 435 9.02 -4.56 12.69
CA ASP A 435 9.98 -4.38 11.60
C ASP A 435 9.51 -3.36 10.55
N GLY A 436 8.46 -2.58 10.84
CA GLY A 436 8.05 -1.42 10.04
C GLY A 436 7.10 -1.71 8.88
N HIS A 437 6.57 -2.92 8.77
CA HIS A 437 5.61 -3.28 7.71
C HIS A 437 4.17 -3.00 8.11
N VAL A 438 3.32 -2.73 7.12
CA VAL A 438 1.88 -2.58 7.33
C VAL A 438 1.22 -3.95 7.24
N VAL A 439 0.52 -4.35 8.31
CA VAL A 439 -0.32 -5.55 8.32
C VAL A 439 -1.79 -5.16 8.36
N VAL A 440 -2.58 -5.71 7.44
CA VAL A 440 -4.01 -5.42 7.30
C VAL A 440 -4.83 -6.70 7.28
N ALA A 441 -5.99 -6.68 7.93
CA ALA A 441 -6.98 -7.75 7.81
C ALA A 441 -7.81 -7.57 6.54
N ASP A 442 -7.59 -8.43 5.55
CA ASP A 442 -8.35 -8.49 4.31
C ASP A 442 -9.54 -9.45 4.50
N SER A 443 -10.64 -8.90 5.03
CA SER A 443 -11.78 -9.71 5.51
C SER A 443 -12.49 -10.49 4.42
N GLY A 444 -12.64 -9.92 3.23
CA GLY A 444 -13.28 -10.57 2.09
C GLY A 444 -12.47 -11.77 1.56
N ASN A 445 -11.14 -11.67 1.63
CA ASN A 445 -10.22 -12.74 1.23
C ASN A 445 -9.86 -13.73 2.35
N HIS A 446 -10.37 -13.52 3.58
CA HIS A 446 -10.13 -14.38 4.74
C HIS A 446 -8.64 -14.57 5.06
N CYS A 447 -7.84 -13.51 4.92
CA CYS A 447 -6.41 -13.51 5.21
C CYS A 447 -5.98 -12.17 5.78
N PHE A 448 -4.82 -12.12 6.42
CA PHE A 448 -4.10 -10.86 6.59
C PHE A 448 -3.00 -10.74 5.53
N LYS A 449 -2.75 -9.52 5.10
CA LYS A 449 -1.73 -9.16 4.11
C LYS A 449 -0.69 -8.25 4.76
N VAL A 450 0.57 -8.47 4.43
CA VAL A 450 1.68 -7.67 4.92
C VAL A 450 2.34 -6.97 3.75
N TYR A 451 2.39 -5.64 3.82
CA TYR A 451 2.88 -4.78 2.75
C TYR A 451 4.20 -4.13 3.15
N ARG A 452 5.05 -3.96 2.14
CA ARG A 452 6.21 -3.09 2.25
C ARG A 452 5.71 -1.67 2.47
N TYR A 453 6.24 -1.04 3.50
CA TYR A 453 5.96 0.35 3.81
C TYR A 453 7.31 1.03 4.01
N LEU A 454 7.66 1.88 3.06
CA LEU A 454 8.89 2.68 3.13
C LEU A 454 8.53 3.95 3.91
N GLN A 455 9.19 4.12 5.06
CA GLN A 455 9.01 5.24 5.97
C GLN A 455 9.63 6.53 5.46
#